data_AF-A0A851C501-F1
#
_entry.id   AF-A0A851C501-F1
#
_cell.length_a   1.000
_cell.length_b   1.000
_cell.length_c   1.000
_cell.angle_alpha   90.00
_cell.angle_beta   90.00
_cell.angle_gamma   90.00
#
_symmetry.space_group_name_H-M   'P 1'
#
loop_
_entity.id
_entity.type
_entity.pdbx_description
1 polymer ?
#
loop_
_entity_poly.entity_id
_entity_poly.type
_entity_poly.pdbx_seq_one_letter_code
_entity_poly.pdbx_strand_id
1 'polypeptide(L)'
;AGLGEFRIRDLNDEINKLLREKGHWEYRIKELGGPDYARIGPKMLDHEGKEVPGNRGYKYFGAAKDLPGVRELFEKEPLPPPRKTRAELMKDIDAEYYGYRDEDDGILEPLEQEHEKKVIAEAVEKWKMEREARLARGEEEEEENIYAVNDDESDEEGGKEREGEEGQQKFIAHVPVPTQQEIEEALVRRKKMELLQKYASETLLAQSEEAKTLLGL
;
A
#
# COMPACT_ATOMS: atom_id res chain seq x y z
N ALA A 1 -14.13 -49.27 33.53
CA ALA A 1 -15.54 -49.70 33.65
C ALA A 1 -15.57 -51.23 33.56
N GLY A 2 -16.14 -51.92 34.55
CA GLY A 2 -15.97 -53.37 34.76
C GLY A 2 -17.14 -54.25 34.34
N LEU A 3 -18.08 -53.73 33.55
CA LEU A 3 -19.18 -54.51 32.96
C LEU A 3 -18.73 -55.00 31.57
N GLY A 4 -18.98 -56.26 31.25
CA GLY A 4 -18.65 -56.82 29.94
C GLY A 4 -19.39 -56.11 28.80
N GLU A 5 -18.77 -56.07 27.63
CA GLU A 5 -19.25 -55.37 26.43
C GLU A 5 -20.69 -55.74 26.04
N PHE A 6 -21.02 -57.04 26.07
CA PHE A 6 -22.37 -57.55 25.79
C PHE A 6 -23.41 -57.00 26.77
N ARG A 7 -23.08 -56.99 28.05
CA ARG A 7 -23.98 -56.48 29.08
C ARG A 7 -24.23 -54.98 28.93
N ILE A 8 -23.23 -54.23 28.48
CA ILE A 8 -23.39 -52.80 28.19
C ILE A 8 -24.34 -52.60 26.99
N ARG A 9 -24.29 -53.46 25.96
CA ARG A 9 -25.23 -53.43 24.85
C ARG A 9 -26.67 -53.72 25.29
N ASP A 10 -26.87 -54.80 26.03
CA ASP A 10 -28.20 -55.19 26.53
C ASP A 10 -28.82 -54.07 27.39
N LEU A 11 -28.03 -53.49 28.30
CA LEU A 11 -28.47 -52.35 29.11
C LEU A 11 -28.83 -51.13 28.25
N ASN A 12 -28.08 -50.88 27.17
CA ASN A 12 -28.38 -49.79 26.26
C ASN A 12 -29.69 -50.03 25.49
N ASP A 13 -29.95 -51.28 25.06
CA ASP A 13 -31.21 -51.68 24.45
C ASP A 13 -32.40 -51.52 25.40
N GLU A 14 -32.23 -51.95 26.66
CA GLU A 14 -33.23 -51.78 27.71
C GLU A 14 -33.55 -50.29 27.95
N ILE A 15 -32.52 -49.43 28.05
CA ILE A 15 -32.71 -47.99 28.20
C ILE A 15 -33.48 -47.40 27.01
N ASN A 16 -33.12 -47.78 25.77
CA ASN A 16 -33.84 -47.31 24.59
C ASN A 16 -35.29 -47.81 24.53
N LYS A 17 -35.55 -49.03 25.01
CA LYS A 17 -36.91 -49.56 25.13
C LYS A 17 -37.72 -48.73 26.14
N LEU A 18 -37.17 -48.47 27.32
CA LEU A 18 -37.81 -47.65 28.35
C LEU A 18 -38.07 -46.22 27.88
N LEU A 19 -37.18 -45.64 27.08
CA LEU A 19 -37.39 -44.30 26.50
C LEU A 19 -38.54 -44.26 25.50
N ARG A 20 -38.72 -45.31 24.69
CA ARG A 20 -39.88 -45.42 23.79
C ARG A 20 -41.17 -45.56 24.58
N GLU A 21 -41.18 -46.43 25.59
CA GLU A 21 -42.33 -46.60 26.48
C GLU A 21 -42.67 -45.29 27.19
N LYS A 22 -41.66 -44.59 27.72
CA LYS A 22 -41.83 -43.24 28.31
C LYS A 22 -42.47 -42.29 27.30
N GLY A 23 -42.00 -42.23 26.06
CA GLY A 23 -42.59 -41.38 25.03
C GLY A 23 -44.06 -41.73 24.72
N HIS A 24 -44.40 -43.02 24.67
CA HIS A 24 -45.79 -43.47 24.52
C HIS A 24 -46.67 -43.05 25.70
N TRP A 25 -46.15 -43.15 26.93
CA TRP A 25 -46.84 -42.71 28.13
C TRP A 25 -47.02 -41.20 28.17
N GLU A 26 -46.00 -40.41 27.84
CA GLU A 26 -46.07 -38.96 27.78
C GLU A 26 -47.11 -38.49 26.77
N TYR A 27 -47.14 -39.12 25.59
CA TYR A 27 -48.15 -38.86 24.57
C TYR A 27 -49.55 -39.22 25.08
N ARG A 28 -49.71 -40.38 25.73
CA ARG A 28 -50.99 -40.81 26.28
C ARG A 28 -51.50 -39.88 27.37
N ILE A 29 -50.63 -39.39 28.24
CA ILE A 29 -50.98 -38.42 29.29
C ILE A 29 -51.49 -37.12 28.66
N LYS A 30 -50.83 -36.64 27.61
CA LYS A 30 -51.26 -35.45 26.86
C LYS A 30 -52.63 -35.66 26.20
N GLU A 31 -52.88 -36.82 25.58
CA GLU A 31 -54.18 -37.15 24.99
C GLU A 31 -55.32 -37.16 26.01
N LEU A 32 -55.03 -37.62 27.24
CA LEU A 32 -55.99 -37.63 28.35
C LEU A 32 -56.19 -36.25 28.99
N GLY A 33 -55.62 -35.18 28.42
CA GLY A 33 -55.73 -33.81 28.93
C GLY A 33 -54.76 -33.48 30.06
N GLY A 34 -53.75 -34.30 30.29
CA GLY A 34 -52.70 -34.08 31.28
C GLY A 34 -51.56 -33.16 30.80
N PRO A 35 -50.57 -32.89 31.67
CA PRO A 35 -49.42 -32.04 31.35
C PRO A 35 -48.55 -32.59 30.21
N ASP A 36 -47.98 -31.69 29.39
CA ASP A 36 -47.06 -32.05 28.30
C ASP A 36 -45.63 -32.27 28.82
N TYR A 37 -45.36 -33.49 29.29
CA TYR A 37 -44.05 -33.89 29.84
C TYR A 37 -42.94 -33.94 28.80
N ALA A 38 -43.25 -34.14 27.51
CA ALA A 38 -42.24 -34.09 26.45
C ALA A 38 -41.65 -32.68 26.29
N ARG A 39 -42.46 -31.65 26.57
CA ARG A 39 -42.03 -30.24 26.52
C ARG A 39 -41.44 -29.74 27.84
N ILE A 40 -42.00 -30.18 28.97
CA ILE A 40 -41.65 -29.67 30.31
C ILE A 40 -40.47 -30.45 30.92
N GLY A 41 -40.28 -31.70 30.50
CA GLY A 41 -39.27 -32.59 31.06
C GLY A 41 -37.82 -32.16 30.78
N PRO A 42 -36.85 -32.62 31.60
CA PRO A 42 -35.43 -32.41 31.35
C PRO A 42 -35.06 -32.91 29.95
N LYS A 43 -34.53 -32.01 29.11
CA LYS A 43 -34.02 -32.38 27.80
C LYS A 43 -32.71 -33.13 28.01
N MET A 44 -32.63 -34.37 27.54
CA MET A 44 -31.45 -35.20 27.74
C MET A 44 -30.22 -34.47 27.21
N LEU A 45 -29.22 -34.31 28.07
CA LEU A 45 -28.00 -33.58 27.76
C LEU A 45 -27.10 -34.46 26.88
N ASP A 46 -26.33 -33.86 25.97
CA ASP A 46 -25.49 -34.58 24.99
C ASP A 46 -24.46 -35.53 25.66
N HIS A 47 -24.11 -35.24 26.91
CA HIS A 47 -23.26 -36.10 27.74
C HIS A 47 -23.92 -37.43 28.09
N GLU A 48 -25.24 -37.46 28.28
CA GLU A 48 -25.98 -38.64 28.74
C GLU A 48 -26.30 -39.59 27.59
N GLY A 49 -26.74 -39.09 26.43
CA GLY A 49 -27.10 -39.92 25.29
C GLY A 49 -26.80 -39.25 23.95
N LYS A 50 -26.02 -39.91 23.08
CA LYS A 50 -25.66 -39.40 21.74
C LYS A 50 -26.38 -40.24 20.69
N GLU A 51 -27.00 -39.57 19.72
CA GLU A 51 -27.67 -40.20 18.58
C GLU A 51 -26.71 -40.37 17.42
N VAL A 52 -26.65 -41.57 16.84
CA VAL A 52 -25.83 -41.84 15.66
C VAL A 52 -26.35 -40.99 14.50
N PRO A 53 -25.48 -40.25 13.78
CA PRO A 53 -25.88 -39.51 12.59
C PRO A 53 -26.60 -40.44 11.59
N GLY A 54 -27.87 -40.16 11.29
CA GLY A 54 -28.69 -40.94 10.34
C GLY A 54 -29.73 -41.86 10.98
N ASN A 55 -29.49 -42.39 12.19
CA ASN A 55 -30.44 -43.27 12.88
C ASN A 55 -31.20 -42.51 13.96
N ARG A 56 -32.35 -41.95 13.59
CA ARG A 56 -33.21 -41.19 14.52
C ARG A 56 -33.93 -42.17 15.46
N GLY A 57 -33.68 -42.05 16.76
CA GLY A 57 -34.45 -42.74 17.80
C GLY A 57 -33.73 -43.85 18.57
N TYR A 58 -32.47 -44.16 18.26
CA TYR A 58 -31.64 -45.05 19.06
C TYR A 58 -30.43 -44.30 19.61
N LYS A 59 -30.25 -44.33 20.94
CA LYS A 59 -29.22 -43.57 21.65
C LYS A 59 -28.23 -44.51 22.30
N TYR A 60 -26.97 -44.09 22.34
CA TYR A 60 -25.95 -44.76 23.14
C TYR A 60 -25.64 -43.91 24.37
N PHE A 61 -25.69 -44.52 25.55
CA PHE A 61 -25.52 -43.84 26.84
C PHE A 61 -24.19 -44.20 27.50
N GLY A 62 -23.49 -43.22 28.09
CA GLY A 62 -22.24 -43.43 28.85
C GLY A 62 -21.27 -44.39 28.16
N ALA A 63 -20.90 -45.49 28.85
CA ALA A 63 -19.97 -46.51 28.36
C ALA A 63 -20.42 -47.22 27.06
N ALA A 64 -21.71 -47.19 26.72
CA ALA A 64 -22.21 -47.77 25.47
C ALA A 64 -21.75 -46.99 24.24
N LYS A 65 -21.36 -45.71 24.39
CA LYS A 65 -20.77 -44.90 23.31
C LYS A 65 -19.36 -45.34 22.95
N ASP A 66 -18.63 -45.91 23.91
CA ASP A 66 -17.23 -46.33 23.76
C ASP A 66 -17.08 -47.77 23.26
N LEU A 67 -18.20 -48.44 22.94
CA LEU A 67 -18.18 -49.80 22.41
C LEU A 67 -17.48 -49.83 21.04
N PRO A 68 -16.67 -50.87 20.77
CA PRO A 68 -16.10 -51.11 19.44
C PRO A 68 -17.19 -51.07 18.35
N GLY A 69 -16.93 -50.38 17.24
CA GLY A 69 -17.89 -50.14 16.15
C GLY A 69 -18.90 -49.01 16.40
N VAL A 70 -19.36 -48.80 17.63
CA VAL A 70 -20.25 -47.66 17.96
C VAL A 70 -19.44 -46.37 18.09
N ARG A 71 -18.25 -46.45 18.70
CA ARG A 71 -17.32 -45.33 18.84
C ARG A 71 -16.94 -44.72 17.49
N GLU A 72 -16.66 -45.56 16.50
CA GLU A 72 -16.31 -45.15 15.14
C GLU A 72 -17.44 -44.37 14.46
N LEU A 73 -18.71 -44.71 14.73
CA LEU A 73 -19.87 -43.97 14.22
C LEU A 73 -20.00 -42.56 14.84
N PHE A 74 -19.37 -42.33 15.99
CA PHE A 74 -19.44 -41.07 16.73
C PHE A 74 -18.18 -40.20 16.61
N GLU A 75 -17.07 -40.80 16.22
CA GLU A 75 -15.81 -40.14 15.92
C GLU A 75 -16.00 -39.37 14.61
N LYS A 76 -16.31 -38.08 14.72
CA LYS A 76 -16.40 -37.23 13.55
C LYS A 76 -15.00 -37.14 12.95
N GLU A 77 -14.91 -37.29 11.63
CA GLU A 77 -13.68 -36.96 10.91
C GLU A 77 -13.18 -35.59 11.38
N PRO A 78 -11.87 -35.44 11.66
CA PRO A 78 -11.32 -34.15 12.04
C PRO A 78 -11.69 -33.13 10.97
N LEU A 79 -12.20 -31.98 11.41
CA LEU A 79 -12.59 -30.92 10.49
C LEU A 79 -11.42 -30.61 9.54
N PRO A 80 -11.66 -30.43 8.24
CA PRO A 80 -10.61 -30.04 7.31
C PRO A 80 -9.93 -28.76 7.82
N PRO A 81 -8.61 -28.60 7.58
CA PRO A 81 -7.90 -27.41 8.04
C PRO A 81 -8.61 -26.15 7.53
N PRO A 82 -8.69 -25.09 8.35
CA PRO A 82 -9.35 -23.86 7.95
C PRO A 82 -8.68 -23.29 6.69
N ARG A 83 -9.49 -22.73 5.79
CA ARG A 83 -8.98 -22.04 4.61
C ARG A 83 -8.20 -20.80 5.07
N LYS A 84 -7.09 -20.49 4.38
CA LYS A 84 -6.32 -19.27 4.64
C LYS A 84 -7.24 -18.05 4.61
N THR A 85 -7.12 -17.19 5.62
CA THR A 85 -7.90 -15.95 5.67
C THR A 85 -7.35 -14.93 4.65
N ARG A 86 -8.17 -13.95 4.25
CA ARG A 86 -7.70 -12.86 3.37
C ARG A 86 -6.50 -12.13 3.97
N ALA A 87 -6.47 -11.96 5.29
CA ALA A 87 -5.37 -11.32 5.99
C ALA A 87 -4.07 -12.12 5.87
N GLU A 88 -4.13 -13.46 5.95
CA GLU A 88 -2.95 -14.31 5.70
C GLU A 88 -2.48 -14.24 4.25
N LEU A 89 -3.40 -14.22 3.28
CA LEU A 89 -3.04 -14.08 1.87
C LEU A 89 -2.37 -12.73 1.59
N MET A 90 -2.84 -11.66 2.23
CA MET A 90 -2.29 -10.30 2.05
C MET A 90 -0.93 -10.10 2.73
N LYS A 91 -0.54 -10.97 3.67
CA LYS A 91 0.79 -10.93 4.29
C LYS A 91 1.90 -11.38 3.34
N ASP A 92 1.56 -12.26 2.41
CA ASP A 92 2.51 -12.81 1.42
C ASP A 92 2.60 -11.90 0.17
N ILE A 93 1.94 -10.74 0.17
CA ILE A 93 1.97 -9.77 -0.93
C ILE A 93 3.08 -8.75 -0.65
N ASP A 94 4.17 -8.89 -1.39
CA ASP A 94 5.35 -8.04 -1.27
C ASP A 94 5.33 -6.84 -2.24
N ALA A 95 6.28 -5.92 -2.09
CA ALA A 95 6.46 -4.76 -2.97
C ALA A 95 6.63 -5.15 -4.46
N GLU A 96 7.12 -6.36 -4.73
CA GLU A 96 7.24 -6.95 -6.07
C GLU A 96 5.87 -7.18 -6.72
N TYR A 97 4.83 -7.54 -5.95
CA TYR A 97 3.46 -7.65 -6.49
C TYR A 97 2.93 -6.31 -7.00
N TYR A 98 3.40 -5.21 -6.41
CA TYR A 98 3.02 -3.85 -6.79
C TYR A 98 4.00 -3.22 -7.81
N GLY A 99 4.99 -3.97 -8.30
CA GLY A 99 5.92 -3.49 -9.33
C GLY A 99 6.91 -2.43 -8.85
N TYR A 100 7.07 -2.22 -7.53
CA TYR A 100 8.01 -1.21 -7.00
C TYR A 100 9.48 -1.54 -7.27
N ARG A 101 9.78 -2.73 -7.79
CA ARG A 101 11.15 -3.18 -8.14
C ARG A 101 11.37 -3.27 -9.64
N ASP A 102 10.38 -2.90 -10.46
CA ASP A 102 10.50 -2.95 -11.93
C ASP A 102 11.50 -1.91 -12.46
N GLU A 103 11.85 -0.89 -11.67
CA GLU A 103 12.94 0.04 -12.02
C GLU A 103 14.34 -0.48 -11.64
N ASP A 104 14.43 -1.47 -10.74
CA ASP A 104 15.71 -1.99 -10.23
C ASP A 104 16.33 -3.08 -11.13
N ASP A 105 15.57 -3.65 -12.07
CA ASP A 105 16.02 -4.74 -12.94
C ASP A 105 16.95 -4.27 -14.08
N GLY A 106 17.03 -2.95 -14.30
CA GLY A 106 17.86 -2.31 -15.32
C GLY A 106 17.39 -2.59 -16.75
N ILE A 107 16.21 -3.17 -16.94
CA ILE A 107 15.66 -3.48 -18.28
C ILE A 107 15.01 -2.22 -18.87
N LEU A 108 14.41 -1.39 -18.03
CA LEU A 108 13.68 -0.20 -18.46
C LEU A 108 14.59 0.87 -19.08
N GLU A 109 15.74 1.15 -18.45
CA GLU A 109 16.68 2.19 -18.87
C GLU A 109 17.15 2.08 -20.34
N PRO A 110 17.62 0.94 -20.86
CA PRO A 110 18.02 0.84 -22.27
C PRO A 110 16.84 0.99 -23.24
N LEU A 111 15.65 0.51 -22.87
CA LEU A 111 14.45 0.64 -23.70
C LEU A 111 14.00 2.11 -23.80
N GLU A 112 14.06 2.84 -22.69
CA GLU A 112 13.77 4.28 -22.64
C GLU A 112 14.76 5.07 -23.49
N GLN A 113 16.06 4.80 -23.38
CA GLN A 113 17.08 5.47 -24.20
C GLN A 113 16.89 5.23 -25.70
N GLU A 114 16.51 4.01 -26.11
CA GLU A 114 16.20 3.72 -27.52
C GLU A 114 14.95 4.47 -27.99
N HIS A 115 13.94 4.58 -27.14
CA HIS A 115 12.71 5.30 -27.46
C HIS A 115 12.95 6.81 -27.53
N GLU A 116 13.67 7.37 -26.56
CA GLU A 116 14.06 8.78 -26.51
C GLU A 116 14.79 9.19 -27.78
N LYS A 117 15.78 8.41 -28.23
CA LYS A 117 16.50 8.67 -29.49
C LYS A 117 15.56 8.74 -30.70
N LYS A 118 14.54 7.88 -30.76
CA LYS A 118 13.55 7.88 -31.86
C LYS A 118 12.68 9.13 -31.79
N VAL A 119 12.18 9.46 -30.61
CA VAL A 119 11.33 10.66 -30.38
C VAL A 119 12.11 11.94 -30.71
N ILE A 120 13.37 12.04 -30.27
CA ILE A 120 14.25 13.17 -30.59
C ILE A 120 14.45 13.25 -32.10
N ALA A 121 14.75 12.14 -32.78
CA ALA A 121 14.95 12.15 -34.23
C ALA A 121 13.69 12.62 -34.96
N GLU A 122 12.51 12.13 -34.59
CA GLU A 122 11.24 12.56 -35.18
C GLU A 122 10.95 14.04 -34.92
N ALA A 123 11.22 14.55 -33.72
CA ALA A 123 11.04 15.96 -33.37
C ALA A 123 12.00 16.86 -34.17
N VAL A 124 13.26 16.44 -34.32
CA VAL A 124 14.26 17.15 -35.11
C VAL A 124 13.89 17.19 -36.59
N GLU A 125 13.40 16.08 -37.15
CA GLU A 125 12.95 16.05 -38.55
C GLU A 125 11.73 16.94 -38.76
N LYS A 126 10.75 16.92 -37.85
CA LYS A 126 9.62 17.85 -37.90
C LYS A 126 10.08 19.31 -37.84
N TRP A 127 10.99 19.64 -36.93
CA TRP A 127 11.54 21.00 -36.80
C TRP A 127 12.30 21.42 -38.05
N LYS A 128 13.09 20.55 -38.67
CA LYS A 128 13.78 20.83 -39.94
C LYS A 128 12.79 21.11 -41.06
N MET A 129 11.75 20.27 -41.18
CA MET A 129 10.70 20.45 -42.20
C MET A 129 9.94 21.76 -42.00
N GLU A 130 9.63 22.11 -40.75
CA GLU A 130 8.99 23.38 -40.41
C GLU A 130 9.89 24.58 -40.69
N ARG A 131 11.18 24.51 -40.32
CA ARG A 131 12.17 25.54 -40.67
C ARG A 131 12.34 25.70 -42.16
N GLU A 132 12.43 24.63 -42.91
CA GLU A 132 12.56 24.68 -44.38
C GLU A 132 11.30 25.29 -45.01
N ALA A 133 10.10 24.93 -44.51
CA ALA A 133 8.84 25.54 -44.95
C ALA A 133 8.75 27.03 -44.60
N ARG A 134 9.24 27.43 -43.42
CA ARG A 134 9.30 28.83 -42.96
C ARG A 134 10.27 29.66 -43.80
N LEU A 135 11.46 29.11 -44.07
CA LEU A 135 12.45 29.71 -44.95
C LEU A 135 11.91 29.85 -46.38
N ALA A 136 11.22 28.83 -46.91
CA ALA A 136 10.58 28.87 -48.22
C ALA A 136 9.43 29.89 -48.30
N ARG A 137 8.78 30.19 -47.17
CA ARG A 137 7.77 31.26 -47.05
C ARG A 137 8.40 32.66 -46.96
N GLY A 138 9.72 32.76 -46.78
CA GLY A 138 10.46 34.03 -46.75
C GLY A 138 10.36 34.77 -45.42
N GLU A 139 10.03 34.07 -44.33
CA GLU A 139 10.12 34.63 -42.98
C GLU A 139 11.60 34.66 -42.56
N GLU A 140 12.20 35.85 -42.45
CA GLU A 140 13.54 36.01 -41.88
C GLU A 140 13.52 35.56 -40.41
N GLU A 141 14.45 34.68 -40.07
CA GLU A 141 14.67 34.30 -38.68
C GLU A 141 15.34 35.48 -37.97
N GLU A 142 14.53 36.33 -37.35
CA GLU A 142 15.03 37.15 -36.25
C GLU A 142 15.52 36.18 -35.18
N GLU A 143 16.83 36.11 -34.96
CA GLU A 143 17.41 35.39 -33.83
C GLU A 143 16.80 35.99 -32.56
N GLU A 144 15.84 35.28 -31.97
CA GLU A 144 15.21 35.69 -30.72
C GLU A 144 16.32 35.85 -29.67
N ASN A 145 16.53 37.08 -29.24
CA ASN A 145 17.55 37.39 -28.27
C ASN A 145 17.08 36.89 -26.90
N ILE A 146 17.61 35.74 -26.49
CA ILE A 146 17.26 35.06 -25.22
C ILE A 146 17.54 35.94 -23.98
N TYR A 147 18.31 37.03 -24.12
CA TYR A 147 18.58 38.00 -23.06
C TYR A 147 17.72 39.28 -23.14
N ALA A 148 16.81 39.38 -24.10
CA ALA A 148 15.87 40.49 -24.17
C ALA A 148 14.81 40.33 -23.06
N VAL A 149 14.90 41.19 -22.04
CA VAL A 149 13.84 41.31 -21.04
C VAL A 149 12.67 42.03 -21.72
N ASN A 150 11.66 41.28 -22.14
CA ASN A 150 10.39 41.84 -22.57
C ASN A 150 9.65 42.30 -21.30
N ASP A 151 9.35 43.60 -21.20
CA ASP A 151 8.63 44.21 -20.06
C ASP A 151 7.19 43.65 -19.87
N ASP A 152 6.68 42.89 -20.85
CA ASP A 152 5.34 42.29 -20.84
C ASP A 152 5.28 40.88 -20.23
N GLU A 153 6.42 40.22 -19.93
CA GLU A 153 6.43 38.94 -19.18
C GLU A 153 6.49 39.17 -17.68
N SER A 154 5.61 40.03 -17.18
CA SER A 154 5.30 40.14 -15.75
C SER A 154 4.52 38.90 -15.30
N ASP A 155 5.22 37.78 -15.11
CA ASP A 155 5.01 36.75 -14.08
C ASP A 155 3.55 36.40 -13.70
N GLU A 156 2.63 36.32 -14.68
CA GLU A 156 1.25 35.88 -14.50
C GLU A 156 1.07 34.37 -14.71
N GLU A 157 2.10 33.55 -14.45
CA GLU A 157 1.96 32.09 -14.44
C GLU A 157 2.37 31.48 -13.10
N GLY A 158 1.64 31.89 -12.05
CA GLY A 158 1.85 31.38 -10.70
C GLY A 158 0.56 31.21 -9.91
N GLY A 159 -0.39 30.37 -10.36
CA GLY A 159 -1.54 30.08 -9.52
C GLY A 159 -2.72 29.31 -10.11
N LYS A 160 -2.52 28.17 -10.76
CA LYS A 160 -3.60 27.15 -10.78
C LYS A 160 -3.57 26.44 -9.43
N GLU A 161 -4.41 26.88 -8.51
CA GLU A 161 -4.71 26.18 -7.26
C GLU A 161 -5.22 24.77 -7.60
N ARG A 162 -4.35 23.77 -7.48
CA ARG A 162 -4.78 22.40 -7.22
C ARG A 162 -5.11 22.33 -5.74
N GLU A 163 -6.38 22.53 -5.42
CA GLU A 163 -6.94 22.13 -4.12
C GLU A 163 -6.78 20.61 -3.98
N GLY A 164 -5.81 20.20 -3.17
CA GLY A 164 -5.58 18.79 -2.87
C GLY A 164 -4.16 18.53 -2.39
N GLU A 165 -3.90 18.88 -1.13
CA GLU A 165 -3.08 18.14 -0.15
C GLU A 165 -2.67 19.10 0.99
N GLU A 166 -3.54 19.18 2.01
CA GLU A 166 -3.21 19.75 3.30
C GLU A 166 -2.10 18.91 3.96
N GLY A 167 -0.83 19.31 3.85
CA GLY A 167 0.19 18.64 4.66
C GLY A 167 1.67 18.85 4.36
N GLN A 168 2.07 19.53 3.29
CA GLN A 168 3.49 19.79 3.05
C GLN A 168 3.78 21.28 3.05
N GLN A 169 4.37 21.76 4.15
CA GLN A 169 5.02 23.07 4.20
C GLN A 169 6.16 23.05 3.18
N LYS A 170 5.95 23.66 2.01
CA LYS A 170 7.03 23.89 1.05
C LYS A 170 8.03 24.84 1.69
N PHE A 171 9.17 24.31 2.13
CA PHE A 171 10.28 25.11 2.63
C PHE A 171 10.95 25.83 1.46
N ILE A 172 10.54 27.07 1.21
CA ILE A 172 11.24 27.96 0.29
C ILE A 172 12.41 28.58 1.06
N ALA A 173 13.61 28.03 0.87
CA ALA A 173 14.82 28.66 1.36
C ALA A 173 15.12 29.89 0.49
N HIS A 174 14.71 31.07 0.95
CA HIS A 174 15.03 32.32 0.28
C HIS A 174 16.52 32.60 0.48
N VAL A 175 17.34 32.13 -0.46
CA VAL A 175 18.73 32.53 -0.57
C VAL A 175 18.73 33.97 -1.08
N PRO A 176 19.34 34.93 -0.38
CA PRO A 176 19.41 36.30 -0.86
C PRO A 176 20.25 36.33 -2.14
N VAL A 177 19.57 36.47 -3.28
CA VAL A 177 20.21 36.63 -4.59
C VAL A 177 20.57 38.10 -4.75
N PRO A 178 21.86 38.44 -4.96
CA PRO A 178 22.29 39.82 -5.16
C PRO A 178 21.54 40.49 -6.30
N THR A 179 21.25 41.78 -6.13
CA THR A 179 20.60 42.56 -7.19
C THR A 179 21.56 42.75 -8.37
N GLN A 180 21.02 42.96 -9.57
CA GLN A 180 21.81 43.14 -10.79
C GLN A 180 22.88 44.24 -10.64
N GLN A 181 22.55 45.33 -9.95
CA GLN A 181 23.48 46.43 -9.67
C GLN A 181 24.65 46.01 -8.77
N GLU A 182 24.39 45.18 -7.76
CA GLU A 182 25.43 44.65 -6.87
C GLU A 182 26.39 43.72 -7.62
N ILE A 183 25.87 42.93 -8.56
CA ILE A 183 26.66 42.04 -9.42
C ILE A 183 27.55 42.87 -10.35
N GLU A 184 27.00 43.91 -10.98
CA GLU A 184 27.74 44.82 -11.86
C GLU A 184 28.85 45.56 -11.09
N GLU A 185 28.56 46.11 -9.92
CA GLU A 185 29.57 46.74 -9.07
C GLU A 185 30.68 45.77 -8.65
N ALA A 186 30.32 44.54 -8.28
CA ALA A 186 31.28 43.50 -7.92
C ALA A 186 32.19 43.14 -9.11
N LEU A 187 31.62 43.03 -10.32
CA LEU A 187 32.37 42.78 -11.55
C LEU A 187 33.31 43.94 -11.88
N VAL A 188 32.86 45.19 -11.74
CA VAL A 188 33.71 46.38 -11.96
C VAL A 188 34.84 46.43 -10.92
N ARG A 189 34.55 46.21 -9.64
CA ARG A 189 35.59 46.15 -8.59
C ARG A 189 36.62 45.07 -8.86
N ARG A 190 36.18 43.88 -9.26
CA ARG A 190 37.07 42.76 -9.61
C ARG A 190 37.98 43.12 -10.78
N LYS A 191 37.42 43.66 -11.88
CA LYS A 191 38.22 44.09 -13.04
C LYS A 191 39.19 45.21 -12.69
N LYS A 192 38.80 46.16 -11.82
CA LYS A 192 39.68 47.22 -11.33
C LYS A 192 40.87 46.65 -10.54
N MET A 193 40.63 45.66 -9.67
CA MET A 193 41.71 44.99 -8.94
C MET A 193 42.63 44.19 -9.86
N GLU A 194 42.07 43.45 -10.82
CA GLU A 194 42.88 42.69 -11.80
C GLU A 194 43.75 43.63 -12.66
N LEU A 195 43.24 44.79 -13.05
CA LEU A 195 44.02 45.79 -13.78
C LEU A 195 45.13 46.40 -12.91
N LEU A 196 44.82 46.73 -11.64
CA LEU A 196 45.84 47.20 -10.69
C LEU A 196 46.93 46.14 -10.48
N GLN A 197 46.56 44.86 -10.33
CA GLN A 197 47.55 43.78 -10.20
C GLN A 197 48.42 43.63 -11.45
N LYS A 198 47.85 43.81 -12.64
CA LYS A 198 48.58 43.65 -13.91
C LYS A 198 49.47 44.84 -14.25
N TYR A 199 49.10 46.05 -13.84
CA TYR A 199 49.73 47.29 -14.34
C TYR A 199 50.26 48.22 -13.26
N ALA A 200 49.99 47.98 -11.97
CA ALA A 200 50.60 48.79 -10.93
C ALA A 200 52.06 48.38 -10.75
N SER A 201 52.98 49.30 -11.07
CA SER A 201 54.37 49.16 -10.65
C SER A 201 54.45 49.21 -9.12
N GLU A 202 55.39 48.49 -8.52
CA GLU A 202 55.56 48.44 -7.05
C GLU A 202 55.66 49.83 -6.41
N THR A 203 56.22 50.79 -7.14
CA THR A 203 56.33 52.20 -6.74
C THR A 203 54.98 52.91 -6.61
N LEU A 204 54.02 52.60 -7.48
CA LEU A 204 52.69 53.25 -7.50
C LEU A 204 51.78 52.63 -6.43
N LEU A 205 51.95 51.35 -6.13
CA LEU A 205 51.30 50.68 -4.99
C LEU A 205 51.76 51.30 -3.67
N ALA A 206 53.07 51.43 -3.45
CA ALA A 206 53.64 52.03 -2.24
C ALA A 206 53.16 53.48 -2.03
N GLN A 207 53.15 54.30 -3.08
CA GLN A 207 52.62 55.67 -3.01
C GLN A 207 51.12 55.71 -2.72
N SER A 208 50.34 54.76 -3.25
CA SER A 208 48.91 54.67 -2.97
C SER A 208 48.62 54.23 -1.54
N GLU A 209 49.45 53.37 -0.97
CA GLU A 209 49.37 52.93 0.42
C GLU A 209 49.74 54.06 1.37
N GLU A 210 50.84 54.77 1.12
CA GLU A 210 51.21 55.98 1.86
C GLU A 210 50.09 57.04 1.80
N ALA A 211 49.51 57.29 0.62
CA ALA A 211 48.41 58.23 0.46
C ALA A 211 47.16 57.81 1.25
N LYS A 212 46.82 56.51 1.29
CA LYS A 212 45.72 56.00 2.12
C LYS A 212 45.99 56.19 3.60
N THR A 213 47.21 55.90 4.07
CA THR A 213 47.57 56.11 5.48
C THR A 213 47.49 57.59 5.89
N LEU A 214 47.83 58.52 4.99
CA LEU A 214 47.70 59.96 5.22
C LEU A 214 46.24 60.44 5.22
N LEU A 215 45.37 59.79 4.44
CA LEU A 215 43.94 60.08 4.38
C LEU A 215 43.13 59.40 5.51
N GLY A 216 43.77 58.56 6.33
CA GLY A 216 43.13 57.90 7.48
C GLY A 216 42.07 56.85 7.10
N LEU A 217 42.17 56.30 5.88
CA LEU A 217 41.40 55.16 5.39
C LEU A 217 42.23 53.87 5.50
#